data_AF-A0A4R9AB57-F1
#
_entry.id   AF-A0A4R9AB57-F1
#
_cell.length_a   1.000
_cell.length_b   1.000
_cell.length_c   1.000
_cell.angle_alpha   90.00
_cell.angle_beta   90.00
_cell.angle_gamma   90.00
#
_symmetry.space_group_name_H-M   'P 1'
#
loop_
_entity.id
_entity.type
_entity.pdbx_description
1 polymer ?
#
loop_
_entity_poly.entity_id
_entity_poly.type
_entity_poly.pdbx_seq_one_letter_code
_entity_poly.pdbx_strand_id
1 'polypeptide(L)'
;MADLKVSTAILQLVGADLAAILTEFESAEGIAGSVAGATGQRELEERVVDFAGSWDDKRADMVEQITALVGQITAINNAFLQVDSELAQALEAAEQAPAIAN
;
A
#
# COMPACT_ATOMS: atom_id res chain seq x y z
N MET A 1 -21.50 -21.56 8.97
CA MET A 1 -21.39 -20.35 8.13
C MET A 1 -19.98 -19.85 8.32
N ALA A 2 -19.17 -19.84 7.26
CA ALA A 2 -17.77 -19.44 7.36
C ALA A 2 -17.74 -17.94 7.69
N ASP A 3 -17.49 -17.64 8.96
CA ASP A 3 -17.22 -16.30 9.48
C ASP A 3 -15.86 -15.87 8.92
N LEU A 4 -15.87 -15.42 7.66
CA LEU A 4 -14.73 -14.76 7.06
C LEU A 4 -14.62 -13.39 7.73
N LYS A 5 -13.92 -13.33 8.86
CA LYS A 5 -13.54 -12.08 9.53
C LYS A 5 -12.50 -11.35 8.69
N VAL A 6 -12.92 -10.78 7.56
CA VAL A 6 -12.13 -9.74 6.90
C VAL A 6 -12.23 -8.53 7.79
N SER A 7 -11.24 -8.35 8.65
CA SER A 7 -11.13 -7.12 9.41
C SER A 7 -10.72 -6.02 8.44
N THR A 8 -11.70 -5.27 7.95
CA THR A 8 -11.47 -4.04 7.17
C THR A 8 -10.51 -3.10 7.91
N ALA A 9 -10.49 -3.13 9.25
CA ALA A 9 -9.51 -2.46 10.08
C ALA A 9 -8.06 -2.92 9.84
N ILE A 10 -7.82 -4.22 9.60
CA ILE A 10 -6.48 -4.73 9.25
C ILE A 10 -6.08 -4.25 7.85
N LEU A 11 -7.01 -4.28 6.88
CA LEU A 11 -6.72 -3.77 5.52
C LEU A 11 -6.40 -2.27 5.53
N GLN A 12 -7.12 -1.50 6.34
CA GLN A 12 -6.83 -0.08 6.56
C GLN A 12 -5.49 0.15 7.25
N LEU A 13 -5.16 -0.64 8.28
CA LEU A 13 -3.86 -0.57 8.96
C LEU A 13 -2.71 -0.86 8.01
N VAL A 14 -2.79 -1.94 7.24
CA VAL A 14 -1.77 -2.27 6.23
C VAL A 14 -1.65 -1.18 5.18
N GLY A 15 -2.76 -0.58 4.75
CA GLY A 15 -2.73 0.57 3.84
C GLY A 15 -1.98 1.77 4.43
N ALA A 16 -2.21 2.09 5.70
CA ALA A 16 -1.52 3.18 6.39
C ALA A 16 -0.02 2.89 6.59
N ASP A 17 0.34 1.66 6.98
CA ASP A 17 1.73 1.25 7.15
C ASP A 17 2.49 1.29 5.82
N LEU A 18 1.88 0.81 4.73
CA LEU A 18 2.48 0.87 3.40
C LEU A 18 2.63 2.31 2.90
N ALA A 19 1.68 3.21 3.21
CA ALA A 19 1.81 4.63 2.89
C ALA A 19 2.97 5.29 3.65
N ALA A 20 3.15 4.98 4.92
CA ALA A 20 4.28 5.47 5.72
C ALA A 20 5.62 4.97 5.16
N ILE A 21 5.69 3.69 4.78
CA ILE A 21 6.87 3.12 4.13
C ILE A 21 7.14 3.81 2.79
N LEU A 22 6.11 4.09 1.99
CA LEU A 22 6.25 4.79 0.72
C LEU A 22 6.85 6.19 0.92
N THR A 23 6.33 6.95 1.90
CA THR A 23 6.85 8.29 2.24
C THR A 23 8.31 8.24 2.69
N GLU A 24 8.71 7.22 3.45
CA GLU A 24 10.10 7.08 3.91
C GLU A 24 11.04 6.71 2.76
N PHE A 25 10.60 5.84 1.85
CA PHE A 25 11.35 5.64 0.63
C PHE A 25 11.43 6.97 -0.14
N GLU A 26 10.31 7.64 -0.40
CA GLU A 26 10.27 8.94 -1.09
C GLU A 26 11.18 10.02 -0.46
N SER A 27 11.37 10.03 0.86
CA SER A 27 12.22 10.99 1.56
C SER A 27 13.72 10.65 1.54
N ALA A 28 14.09 9.39 1.29
CA ALA A 28 15.47 8.90 1.33
C ALA A 28 16.36 9.35 0.15
N GLU A 29 15.92 10.32 -0.65
CA GLU A 29 16.64 10.87 -1.79
C GLU A 29 17.77 11.82 -1.34
N GLY A 30 18.91 11.81 -2.03
CA GLY A 30 19.86 12.93 -1.98
C GLY A 30 21.06 12.81 -1.02
N ILE A 31 21.27 11.68 -0.34
CA ILE A 31 22.46 11.52 0.54
C ILE A 31 23.75 11.44 -0.29
N ALA A 32 23.70 10.80 -1.45
CA ALA A 32 24.88 10.39 -2.18
C ALA A 32 25.74 11.50 -2.81
N GLY A 33 25.11 12.51 -3.43
CA GLY A 33 25.85 13.58 -4.11
C GLY A 33 26.72 14.39 -3.15
N SER A 34 26.24 14.61 -1.92
CA SER A 34 26.99 15.32 -0.88
C SER A 34 28.09 14.47 -0.23
N VAL A 35 27.87 13.15 -0.12
CA VAL A 35 28.80 12.21 0.52
C VAL A 35 29.94 11.82 -0.42
N ALA A 36 29.68 11.71 -1.73
CA ALA A 36 30.69 11.32 -2.72
C ALA A 36 31.90 12.27 -2.71
N GLY A 37 31.66 13.59 -2.76
CA GLY A 37 32.71 14.61 -2.72
C GLY A 37 33.43 14.73 -1.36
N ALA A 38 32.85 14.17 -0.28
CA ALA A 38 33.45 14.17 1.05
C ALA A 38 34.43 13.01 1.28
N THR A 39 34.49 12.03 0.38
CA THR A 39 35.35 10.83 0.52
C THR A 39 36.85 11.12 0.35
N GLY A 40 37.21 12.20 -0.36
CA GLY A 40 38.60 12.65 -0.53
C GLY A 40 39.49 11.75 -1.40
N GLN A 41 38.97 10.65 -1.94
CA GLN A 41 39.66 9.77 -2.89
C GLN A 41 38.75 9.42 -4.06
N ARG A 42 39.24 9.61 -5.29
CA ARG A 42 38.47 9.42 -6.54
C ARG A 42 37.83 8.03 -6.66
N GLU A 43 38.54 6.99 -6.27
CA GLU A 43 38.02 5.61 -6.36
C GLU A 43 36.89 5.35 -5.37
N LEU A 44 36.92 5.99 -4.20
CA LEU A 44 35.86 5.88 -3.21
C LEU A 44 34.65 6.75 -3.61
N GLU A 45 34.90 7.92 -4.21
CA GLU A 45 33.88 8.78 -4.81
C GLU A 45 33.11 8.03 -5.90
N GLU A 46 33.80 7.39 -6.86
CA GLU A 46 33.19 6.58 -7.93
C GLU A 46 32.30 5.47 -7.34
N ARG A 47 32.77 4.77 -6.30
CA ARG A 47 31.99 3.71 -5.64
C ARG A 47 30.75 4.22 -4.92
N VAL A 48 30.84 5.40 -4.30
CA VAL A 48 29.68 6.04 -3.64
C VAL A 48 28.65 6.47 -4.67
N VAL A 49 29.08 7.01 -5.82
CA VAL A 49 28.19 7.37 -6.93
C VAL A 49 27.52 6.12 -7.53
N ASP A 50 28.27 5.05 -7.76
CA ASP A 50 27.70 3.79 -8.29
C ASP A 50 26.67 3.17 -7.32
N PHE A 51 27.00 3.16 -6.01
CA PHE A 51 26.08 2.71 -4.98
C PHE A 51 24.81 3.56 -4.95
N ALA A 52 24.95 4.88 -5.08
CA ALA A 52 23.84 5.80 -5.09
C ALA A 52 22.89 5.58 -6.25
N GLY A 53 23.41 5.47 -7.48
CA GLY A 53 22.58 5.18 -8.64
C GLY A 53 21.86 3.84 -8.49
N SER A 54 22.58 2.81 -8.04
CA SER A 54 21.98 1.49 -7.80
C SER A 54 20.91 1.52 -6.70
N TRP A 55 21.10 2.33 -5.66
CA TRP A 55 20.13 2.52 -4.59
C TRP A 55 18.90 3.26 -5.08
N ASP A 56 19.06 4.33 -5.86
CA ASP A 56 17.96 5.10 -6.44
C ASP A 56 17.10 4.22 -7.35
N ASP A 57 17.72 3.42 -8.22
CA ASP A 57 17.03 2.44 -9.06
C ASP A 57 16.27 1.43 -8.20
N LYS A 58 16.94 0.82 -7.21
CA LYS A 58 16.32 -0.20 -6.36
C LYS A 58 15.16 0.37 -5.54
N ARG A 59 15.27 1.61 -5.11
CA ARG A 59 14.25 2.35 -4.38
C ARG A 59 13.05 2.64 -5.27
N ALA A 60 13.26 3.06 -6.51
CA ALA A 60 12.18 3.26 -7.48
C ALA A 60 11.39 1.95 -7.69
N ASP A 61 12.08 0.83 -7.87
CA ASP A 61 11.44 -0.50 -7.98
C ASP A 61 10.60 -0.86 -6.74
N MET A 62 11.10 -0.55 -5.54
CA MET A 62 10.37 -0.83 -4.29
C MET A 62 9.12 0.04 -4.16
N VAL A 63 9.21 1.34 -4.52
CA VAL A 63 8.07 2.25 -4.54
C VAL A 63 6.99 1.74 -5.49
N GLU A 64 7.35 1.29 -6.69
CA GLU A 64 6.41 0.72 -7.65
C GLU A 64 5.71 -0.52 -7.08
N GLN A 65 6.47 -1.46 -6.51
CA GLN A 65 5.93 -2.70 -5.95
C GLN A 65 5.00 -2.46 -4.77
N ILE A 66 5.37 -1.55 -3.86
CA ILE A 66 4.53 -1.17 -2.71
C ILE A 66 3.25 -0.50 -3.19
N THR A 67 3.34 0.40 -4.18
CA THR A 67 2.16 1.05 -4.77
C THR A 67 1.20 0.03 -5.38
N ALA A 68 1.74 -0.95 -6.12
CA ALA A 68 0.95 -2.03 -6.68
C ALA A 68 0.24 -2.86 -5.59
N LEU A 69 0.94 -3.18 -4.50
CA LEU A 69 0.38 -3.91 -3.36
C LEU A 69 -0.74 -3.12 -2.67
N VAL A 70 -0.55 -1.81 -2.44
CA VAL A 70 -1.59 -0.92 -1.90
C VAL A 70 -2.83 -0.92 -2.80
N GLY A 71 -2.64 -0.85 -4.11
CA GLY A 71 -3.72 -0.92 -5.10
C GLY A 71 -4.53 -2.22 -5.00
N GLN A 72 -3.84 -3.37 -4.87
CA GLN A 72 -4.48 -4.67 -4.71
C GLN A 72 -5.28 -4.77 -3.40
N ILE A 73 -4.70 -4.34 -2.28
CA ILE A 73 -5.36 -4.33 -0.96
C ILE A 73 -6.61 -3.44 -0.99
N THR A 74 -6.51 -2.27 -1.62
CA THR A 74 -7.64 -1.33 -1.79
C THR A 74 -8.75 -1.96 -2.62
N ALA A 75 -8.41 -2.63 -3.73
CA ALA A 75 -9.38 -3.31 -4.57
C ALA A 75 -10.11 -4.43 -3.81
N ILE A 76 -9.37 -5.23 -3.03
CA ILE A 76 -9.94 -6.26 -2.16
C ILE A 76 -10.90 -5.65 -1.14
N ASN A 77 -10.49 -4.59 -0.44
CA ASN A 77 -11.33 -3.92 0.55
C ASN A 77 -12.63 -3.37 -0.06
N ASN A 78 -12.55 -2.74 -1.24
CA ASN A 78 -13.71 -2.21 -1.94
C ASN A 78 -14.68 -3.31 -2.36
N ALA A 79 -14.17 -4.45 -2.84
CA ALA A 79 -15.01 -5.60 -3.20
C ALA A 79 -15.77 -6.15 -1.98
N PHE A 80 -15.13 -6.21 -0.81
CA PHE A 80 -15.81 -6.64 0.42
C PHE A 80 -16.88 -5.66 0.88
N LEU A 81 -16.60 -4.36 0.87
CA LEU A 81 -17.58 -3.33 1.22
C LEU A 81 -18.79 -3.34 0.26
N GLN A 82 -18.55 -3.56 -1.02
CA GLN A 82 -19.63 -3.68 -2.00
C GLN A 82 -20.52 -4.89 -1.70
N VAL A 83 -19.93 -6.07 -1.50
CA VAL A 83 -20.67 -7.30 -1.20
C VAL A 83 -21.48 -7.14 0.10
N ASP A 84 -20.90 -6.54 1.15
CA ASP A 84 -21.59 -6.30 2.42
C ASP A 84 -22.79 -5.35 2.25
N SER A 85 -22.61 -4.26 1.50
CA SER A 85 -23.70 -3.33 1.17
C SER A 85 -24.82 -3.99 0.37
N GLU A 86 -24.49 -4.83 -0.60
CA GLU A 86 -25.49 -5.56 -1.41
C GLU A 86 -26.28 -6.57 -0.56
N LEU A 87 -25.59 -7.28 0.35
CA LEU A 87 -26.21 -8.18 1.32
C LEU A 87 -27.14 -7.45 2.29
N ALA A 88 -26.71 -6.31 2.83
CA ALA A 88 -27.52 -5.50 3.73
C ALA A 88 -28.81 -5.02 3.05
N GLN A 89 -28.70 -4.50 1.82
CA GLN A 89 -29.85 -4.07 1.03
C GLN A 89 -30.82 -5.24 0.72
N ALA A 90 -30.29 -6.41 0.39
CA ALA A 90 -31.12 -7.59 0.15
C ALA A 90 -31.88 -8.03 1.40
N LEU A 91 -31.26 -7.90 2.58
CA LEU A 91 -31.88 -8.24 3.86
C LEU A 91 -32.97 -7.23 4.24
N GLU A 92 -32.72 -5.93 4.09
CA GLU A 92 -33.71 -4.87 4.30
C GLU A 92 -34.91 -5.01 3.36
N ALA A 93 -34.66 -5.33 2.09
CA ALA A 93 -35.72 -5.59 1.11
C ALA A 93 -36.56 -6.82 1.47
N ALA A 94 -35.93 -7.86 2.04
CA ALA A 94 -36.64 -9.05 2.52
C ALA A 94 -37.50 -8.77 3.76
N GLU A 95 -37.04 -7.91 4.69
CA GLU A 95 -37.82 -7.48 5.86
C GLU A 95 -38.99 -6.56 5.51
N GLN A 96 -38.86 -5.73 4.47
CA GLN A 96 -39.89 -4.81 4.02
C GLN A 96 -40.97 -5.49 3.14
N ALA A 97 -40.78 -6.76 2.76
CA ALA A 97 -41.81 -7.54 2.09
C ALA A 97 -43.01 -7.71 3.03
N PRO A 98 -44.21 -7.20 2.68
CA PRO A 98 -45.34 -7.19 3.60
C PRO A 98 -45.71 -8.62 3.99
N ALA A 99 -45.91 -8.84 5.30
CA ALA A 99 -46.57 -10.02 5.82
C ALA A 99 -47.92 -10.14 5.10
N ILE A 100 -48.00 -11.07 4.15
CA ILE A 100 -49.22 -11.35 3.41
C ILE A 100 -50.24 -11.79 4.45
N ALA A 101 -51.23 -10.92 4.69
CA ALA A 101 -52.38 -11.19 5.53
C ALA A 101 -53.10 -12.43 4.97
N ASN A 102 -53.12 -13.50 5.77
CA ASN A 102 -54.06 -14.61 5.63
C ASN A 102 -55.35 -14.29 6.38
#